data_AF-A0A8T4Q4X3-F1
#
_entry.id   AF-A0A8T4Q4X3-F1
#
_cell.length_a   1.000
_cell.length_b   1.000
_cell.length_c   1.000
_cell.angle_alpha   90.00
_cell.angle_beta   90.00
_cell.angle_gamma   90.00
#
_symmetry.space_group_name_H-M   'P 1'
#
loop_
_entity.id
_entity.type
_entity.pdbx_description
1 polymer ?
#
loop_
_entity_poly.entity_id
_entity_poly.type
_entity_poly.pdbx_seq_one_letter_code
_entity_poly.pdbx_strand_id
1 'polypeptide(L)'
;MGAYIDRVKRHFSFSPAELQGLAIVCLVAAFVFAFDDGQPEFNLTHWLTNFLGVLILVAIVFFLHESAHKLWALAAGYRAEFKIWPYGIVIAFMAAFLSNGRFFFLGLGGVWVTDMAVHRLGAFRYGLSTFLSTWIAFAGPLLNLALAFIFQPIHLATGSAMVGMFVKINLWYAVTSMIPIPPLDGATGFFGGRSTFMLLLGFVLGAALMIWVAKSFLLMFFGTLIIGLVFWLIYFLTIEKVELH
;
A
#
# COMPACT_ATOMS: atom_id res chain seq x y z
N MET A 1 20.19 11.86 14.34
CA MET A 1 20.50 11.49 12.94
C MET A 1 21.50 10.33 12.86
N GLY A 2 22.67 10.39 13.52
CA GLY A 2 23.70 9.35 13.42
C GLY A 2 23.25 7.91 13.77
N ALA A 3 22.51 7.74 14.86
CA ALA A 3 22.00 6.43 15.28
C ALA A 3 20.98 5.82 14.29
N TYR A 4 20.17 6.64 13.62
CA TYR A 4 19.23 6.15 12.60
C TYR A 4 19.96 5.66 11.35
N ILE A 5 20.90 6.46 10.84
CA ILE A 5 21.69 6.10 9.65
C ILE A 5 22.49 4.82 9.91
N ASP A 6 23.05 4.66 11.12
CA ASP A 6 23.75 3.44 11.51
C ASP A 6 22.81 2.21 11.52
N ARG A 7 21.60 2.32 12.09
CA ARG A 7 20.59 1.24 12.05
C ARG A 7 20.21 0.86 10.63
N VAL A 8 19.97 1.84 9.75
CA VAL A 8 19.62 1.57 8.34
C VAL A 8 20.78 0.85 7.65
N LYS A 9 22.02 1.34 7.80
CA LYS A 9 23.19 0.70 7.17
C LYS A 9 23.43 -0.73 7.63
N ARG A 10 23.15 -1.05 8.89
CA ARG A 10 23.42 -2.38 9.49
C ARG A 10 22.27 -3.37 9.36
N HIS A 11 21.03 -2.89 9.26
CA HIS A 11 19.86 -3.75 9.40
C HIS A 11 18.84 -3.64 8.27
N PHE A 12 18.97 -2.69 7.34
CA PHE A 12 18.16 -2.68 6.14
C PHE A 12 18.59 -3.82 5.21
N SER A 13 17.81 -4.90 5.22
CA SER A 13 18.03 -6.07 4.38
C SER A 13 16.71 -6.81 4.15
N PHE A 14 16.63 -7.49 3.01
CA PHE A 14 15.55 -8.41 2.70
C PHE A 14 16.08 -9.83 2.85
N SER A 15 15.33 -10.68 3.55
CA SER A 15 15.71 -12.08 3.67
C SER A 15 15.47 -12.83 2.34
N PRO A 16 16.15 -13.96 2.07
CA PRO A 16 15.89 -14.74 0.86
C PRO A 16 14.42 -15.20 0.75
N ALA A 17 13.80 -15.58 1.87
CA ALA A 17 12.39 -15.97 1.91
C ALA A 17 11.45 -14.79 1.60
N GLU A 18 11.82 -13.59 2.04
CA GLU A 18 11.09 -12.36 1.76
C GLU A 18 11.19 -11.96 0.29
N LEU A 19 12.39 -12.03 -0.30
CA LEU A 19 12.60 -11.80 -1.73
C LEU A 19 11.86 -12.81 -2.59
N GLN A 20 11.87 -14.09 -2.21
CA GLN A 20 11.09 -15.12 -2.87
C GLN A 20 9.59 -14.81 -2.79
N GLY A 21 9.11 -14.40 -1.61
CA GLY A 21 7.72 -14.03 -1.43
C GLY A 21 7.32 -12.81 -2.25
N LEU A 22 8.17 -11.78 -2.26
CA LEU A 22 7.99 -10.59 -3.10
C LEU A 22 7.95 -10.96 -4.59
N ALA A 23 8.84 -11.83 -5.06
CA ALA A 23 8.82 -12.29 -6.45
C ALA A 23 7.50 -12.99 -6.80
N ILE A 24 6.98 -13.86 -5.93
CA ILE A 24 5.71 -14.56 -6.14
C ILE A 24 4.55 -13.56 -6.21
N VAL A 25 4.43 -12.63 -5.25
CA VAL A 25 3.33 -11.66 -5.27
C VAL A 25 3.44 -10.67 -6.42
N CYS A 26 4.65 -10.29 -6.85
CA CYS A 26 4.84 -9.47 -8.03
C CYS A 26 4.37 -10.17 -9.30
N LEU A 27 4.66 -11.47 -9.45
CA LEU A 27 4.18 -12.25 -10.59
C LEU A 27 2.65 -12.36 -10.61
N VAL A 28 2.03 -12.63 -9.46
CA VAL A 28 0.57 -12.71 -9.31
C VAL A 28 -0.07 -11.36 -9.63
N ALA A 29 0.41 -10.27 -9.02
CA ALA A 29 -0.13 -8.93 -9.25
C ALA A 29 0.05 -8.49 -10.70
N ALA A 30 1.22 -8.77 -11.31
CA ALA A 30 1.45 -8.46 -12.71
C ALA A 30 0.50 -9.21 -13.64
N PHE A 31 0.24 -10.50 -13.36
CA PHE A 31 -0.73 -11.28 -14.12
C PHE A 31 -2.14 -10.71 -13.98
N VAL A 32 -2.56 -10.41 -12.75
CA VAL A 32 -3.87 -9.84 -12.44
C VAL A 32 -4.09 -8.50 -13.16
N PHE A 33 -3.06 -7.66 -13.23
CA PHE A 33 -3.11 -6.37 -13.92
C PHE A 33 -3.01 -6.47 -15.45
N ALA A 34 -2.29 -7.46 -15.97
CA ALA A 34 -2.15 -7.70 -17.40
C ALA A 34 -3.27 -8.57 -17.97
N PHE A 35 -4.23 -9.01 -17.15
CA PHE A 35 -5.30 -9.91 -17.56
C PHE A 35 -6.18 -9.33 -18.68
N ASP A 36 -6.57 -8.06 -18.55
CA ASP A 36 -7.25 -7.29 -19.60
C ASP A 36 -6.23 -6.35 -20.23
N ASP A 37 -5.70 -6.72 -21.39
CA ASP A 37 -4.75 -5.92 -22.17
C ASP A 37 -5.44 -4.93 -23.13
N GLY A 38 -6.77 -4.81 -23.05
CA GLY A 38 -7.58 -3.87 -23.81
C GLY A 38 -7.74 -4.21 -25.30
N GLN A 39 -7.20 -5.34 -25.75
CA GLN A 39 -7.36 -5.80 -27.14
C GLN A 39 -8.67 -6.59 -27.29
N PRO A 40 -9.38 -6.43 -28.43
CA PRO A 40 -10.61 -7.19 -28.69
C PRO A 40 -10.35 -8.69 -28.92
N GLU A 41 -9.15 -9.03 -29.38
CA GLU A 41 -8.70 -10.39 -29.64
C GLU A 41 -7.38 -10.66 -28.94
N PHE A 42 -7.22 -11.89 -28.45
CA PHE A 42 -6.00 -12.29 -27.77
C PHE A 42 -4.82 -12.37 -28.73
N ASN A 43 -3.81 -11.53 -28.49
CA ASN A 43 -2.53 -11.60 -29.18
C ASN A 43 -1.42 -11.90 -28.16
N LEU A 44 -0.84 -13.10 -28.24
CA LEU A 44 0.16 -13.57 -27.29
C LEU A 44 1.38 -12.64 -27.17
N THR A 45 1.86 -12.11 -28.29
CA THR A 45 3.04 -11.23 -28.32
C THR A 45 2.73 -9.90 -27.62
N HIS A 46 1.59 -9.29 -27.95
CA HIS A 46 1.15 -8.06 -27.31
C HIS A 46 0.96 -8.25 -25.80
N TRP A 47 0.22 -9.30 -25.42
CA TRP A 47 -0.04 -9.64 -24.03
C TRP A 47 1.27 -9.84 -23.24
N LEU A 48 2.23 -10.57 -23.82
CA LEU A 48 3.52 -10.82 -23.17
C LEU A 48 4.34 -9.53 -22.97
N THR A 49 4.34 -8.63 -23.97
CA THR A 49 5.02 -7.33 -23.83
C THR A 49 4.38 -6.45 -22.77
N ASN A 50 3.04 -6.42 -22.70
CA ASN A 50 2.30 -5.71 -21.66
C ASN A 50 2.60 -6.31 -20.28
N PHE A 51 2.52 -7.64 -20.14
CA PHE A 51 2.83 -8.35 -18.91
C PHE A 51 4.23 -8.05 -18.39
N LEU A 52 5.26 -8.08 -19.25
CA LEU A 52 6.63 -7.75 -18.83
C LEU A 52 6.76 -6.28 -18.37
N GLY A 53 6.11 -5.35 -19.07
CA GLY A 53 6.07 -3.94 -18.66
C GLY A 53 5.41 -3.76 -17.29
N VAL A 54 4.24 -4.38 -17.10
CA VAL A 54 3.50 -4.35 -15.83
C VAL A 54 4.29 -5.02 -14.71
N LEU A 55 4.97 -6.14 -14.98
CA LEU A 55 5.79 -6.85 -13.99
C LEU A 55 6.89 -5.96 -13.41
N ILE A 56 7.57 -5.18 -14.27
CA ILE A 56 8.59 -4.23 -13.82
C ILE A 56 7.96 -3.15 -12.93
N LEU A 57 6.82 -2.58 -13.33
CA LEU A 57 6.13 -1.55 -12.55
C LEU A 57 5.66 -2.09 -11.19
N VAL A 58 5.04 -3.26 -11.16
CA VAL A 58 4.59 -3.94 -9.94
C VAL A 58 5.77 -4.23 -9.02
N ALA A 59 6.89 -4.75 -9.56
CA ALA A 59 8.08 -5.02 -8.76
C ALA A 59 8.63 -3.76 -8.10
N ILE A 60 8.67 -2.63 -8.83
CA ILE A 60 9.08 -1.33 -8.27
C ILE A 60 8.12 -0.90 -7.15
N VAL A 61 6.80 -0.95 -7.40
CA VAL A 61 5.79 -0.50 -6.41
C VAL A 61 5.84 -1.34 -5.13
N PHE A 62 5.82 -2.67 -5.26
CA PHE A 62 5.85 -3.57 -4.11
C PHE A 62 7.17 -3.43 -3.33
N PHE A 63 8.31 -3.34 -4.02
CA PHE A 63 9.60 -3.18 -3.36
C PHE A 63 9.70 -1.86 -2.59
N LEU A 64 9.21 -0.76 -3.17
CA LEU A 64 9.17 0.55 -2.51
C LEU A 64 8.25 0.52 -1.29
N HIS A 65 7.07 -0.08 -1.41
CA HIS A 65 6.12 -0.24 -0.32
C HIS A 65 6.72 -1.00 0.88
N GLU A 66 7.31 -2.17 0.66
CA GLU A 66 7.97 -2.93 1.73
C GLU A 66 9.18 -2.21 2.30
N SER A 67 9.92 -1.49 1.45
CA SER A 67 11.03 -0.65 1.91
C SER A 67 10.55 0.45 2.86
N ALA A 68 9.37 1.06 2.63
CA ALA A 68 8.81 2.05 3.55
C ALA A 68 8.52 1.45 4.92
N HIS A 69 7.90 0.27 4.99
CA HIS A 69 7.67 -0.43 6.26
C HIS A 69 8.98 -0.68 7.00
N LYS A 70 10.01 -1.20 6.31
CA LYS A 70 11.33 -1.46 6.91
C LYS A 70 12.00 -0.19 7.40
N LEU A 71 12.00 0.89 6.62
CA LEU A 71 12.63 2.15 7.02
C LEU A 71 11.95 2.74 8.27
N TRP A 72 10.62 2.73 8.32
CA TRP A 72 9.86 3.18 9.49
C TRP A 72 10.04 2.27 10.70
N ALA A 73 10.11 0.95 10.49
CA ALA A 73 10.39 0.00 11.56
C ALA A 73 11.79 0.25 12.15
N LEU A 74 12.82 0.40 11.31
CA LEU A 74 14.18 0.67 11.75
C LEU A 74 14.34 2.04 12.43
N ALA A 75 13.59 3.06 11.99
CA ALA A 75 13.49 4.34 12.68
C ALA A 75 12.98 4.15 14.12
N ALA A 76 11.97 3.30 14.29
CA ALA A 76 11.32 2.97 15.54
C ALA A 76 12.04 1.90 16.39
N GLY A 77 13.11 1.27 15.88
CA GLY A 77 13.86 0.22 16.59
C GLY A 77 13.29 -1.19 16.43
N TYR A 78 12.43 -1.42 15.44
CA TYR A 78 11.85 -2.71 15.08
C TYR A 78 12.40 -3.25 13.76
N ARG A 79 12.16 -4.53 13.49
CA ARG A 79 12.33 -5.16 12.17
C ARG A 79 10.97 -5.44 11.56
N ALA A 80 10.85 -5.19 10.26
CA ALA A 80 9.70 -5.54 9.46
C ALA A 80 10.10 -6.62 8.45
N GLU A 81 9.28 -7.68 8.36
CA GLU A 81 9.46 -8.78 7.41
C GLU A 81 8.14 -9.02 6.67
N PHE A 82 8.18 -8.96 5.34
CA PHE A 82 7.05 -9.31 4.50
C PHE A 82 6.82 -10.82 4.50
N LYS A 83 5.55 -11.23 4.67
CA LYS A 83 5.10 -12.62 4.53
C LYS A 83 3.92 -12.70 3.59
N ILE A 84 3.95 -13.70 2.72
CA ILE A 84 2.86 -13.99 1.79
C ILE A 84 1.61 -14.40 2.57
N TRP A 85 0.45 -13.97 2.07
CA TRP A 85 -0.85 -14.44 2.51
C TRP A 85 -1.50 -15.26 1.40
N PRO A 86 -1.45 -16.61 1.46
CA PRO A 86 -1.94 -17.46 0.37
C PRO A 86 -3.40 -17.23 0.02
N TYR A 87 -4.25 -16.98 1.02
CA TYR A 87 -5.67 -16.65 0.78
C TYR A 87 -5.83 -15.36 -0.02
N GLY A 88 -4.96 -14.36 0.22
CA GLY A 88 -4.92 -13.13 -0.55
C GLY A 88 -4.64 -13.36 -2.03
N ILE A 89 -3.74 -14.29 -2.36
CA ILE A 89 -3.47 -14.69 -3.75
C ILE A 89 -4.71 -15.31 -4.41
N VAL A 90 -5.39 -16.22 -3.71
CA VAL A 90 -6.61 -16.85 -4.24
C VAL A 90 -7.70 -15.80 -4.48
N ILE A 91 -7.90 -14.89 -3.52
CA ILE A 91 -8.86 -13.79 -3.65
C ILE A 91 -8.50 -12.88 -4.82
N ALA A 92 -7.21 -12.56 -5.02
CA ALA A 92 -6.76 -11.75 -6.13
C ALA A 92 -7.09 -12.37 -7.50
N PHE A 93 -6.87 -13.67 -7.66
CA PHE A 93 -7.27 -14.39 -8.88
C PHE A 93 -8.79 -14.40 -9.05
N MET A 94 -9.55 -14.78 -8.01
CA MET A 94 -11.02 -14.79 -8.07
C MET A 94 -11.57 -13.41 -8.45
N ALA A 95 -11.03 -12.35 -7.84
CA ALA A 95 -11.38 -10.97 -8.15
C ALA A 95 -11.11 -10.60 -9.60
N ALA A 96 -9.94 -10.98 -10.13
CA ALA A 96 -9.58 -10.72 -11.53
C ALA A 96 -10.51 -11.48 -12.50
N PHE A 97 -10.77 -12.77 -12.28
CA PHE A 97 -11.64 -13.57 -13.14
C PHE A 97 -13.10 -13.14 -13.08
N LEU A 98 -13.65 -12.91 -11.89
CA LEU A 98 -15.06 -12.52 -11.72
C LEU A 98 -15.35 -11.11 -12.25
N SER A 99 -14.37 -10.21 -12.17
CA SER A 99 -14.51 -8.83 -12.67
C SER A 99 -14.07 -8.65 -14.12
N ASN A 100 -13.61 -9.72 -14.77
CA ASN A 100 -12.99 -9.68 -16.10
C ASN A 100 -11.88 -8.62 -16.19
N GLY A 101 -10.98 -8.58 -15.19
CA GLY A 101 -9.85 -7.64 -15.14
C GLY A 101 -10.20 -6.20 -14.74
N ARG A 102 -11.40 -5.93 -14.19
CA ARG A 102 -11.82 -4.57 -13.81
C ARG A 102 -11.55 -4.21 -12.35
N PHE A 103 -11.51 -5.21 -11.48
CA PHE A 103 -11.30 -5.04 -10.04
C PHE A 103 -10.07 -5.83 -9.60
N PHE A 104 -9.17 -5.15 -8.86
CA PHE A 104 -7.88 -5.69 -8.48
C PHE A 104 -7.76 -5.75 -6.96
N PHE A 105 -7.69 -6.95 -6.39
CA PHE A 105 -7.37 -7.14 -4.98
C PHE A 105 -5.89 -7.47 -4.84
N LEU A 106 -5.11 -6.60 -4.18
CA LEU A 106 -3.65 -6.74 -4.04
C LEU A 106 -3.21 -6.98 -2.59
N GLY A 107 -4.13 -7.40 -1.73
CA GLY A 107 -3.80 -7.87 -0.39
C GLY A 107 -3.12 -9.24 -0.44
N LEU A 108 -1.94 -9.34 -1.04
CA LEU A 108 -1.24 -10.61 -1.32
C LEU A 108 -0.32 -11.07 -0.18
N GLY A 109 -0.09 -10.20 0.80
CA GLY A 109 0.78 -10.45 1.93
C GLY A 109 0.58 -9.39 3.01
N GLY A 110 1.41 -9.50 4.06
CA GLY A 110 1.39 -8.55 5.16
C GLY A 110 2.73 -8.48 5.86
N VAL A 111 2.93 -7.40 6.60
CA VAL A 111 4.19 -7.12 7.28
C VAL A 111 4.12 -7.58 8.74
N TRP A 112 5.12 -8.37 9.13
CA TRP A 112 5.30 -8.78 10.52
C TRP A 112 6.38 -7.93 11.18
N VAL A 113 5.98 -7.21 12.23
CA VAL A 113 6.88 -6.35 12.99
C VAL A 113 7.40 -7.10 14.23
N THR A 114 8.71 -7.17 14.39
CA THR A 114 9.38 -7.84 15.52
C THR A 114 10.31 -6.87 16.25
N ASP A 115 10.43 -7.01 17.57
CA ASP A 115 11.28 -6.14 18.40
C ASP A 115 12.77 -6.51 18.27
N MET A 116 13.64 -5.50 18.17
CA MET A 116 15.09 -5.70 18.22
C MET A 116 15.57 -5.53 19.67
N ALA A 117 15.61 -6.63 20.42
CA ALA A 117 15.94 -6.64 21.86
C ALA A 117 17.24 -5.89 22.23
N VAL A 118 18.25 -5.86 21.35
CA VAL A 118 19.54 -5.16 21.58
C VAL A 118 19.42 -3.63 21.48
N HIS A 119 18.47 -3.12 20.69
CA HIS A 119 18.33 -1.68 20.41
C HIS A 119 17.38 -0.94 21.38
N ARG A 120 16.81 -1.65 22.36
CA ARG A 120 15.90 -1.09 23.38
C ARG A 120 16.35 -1.31 24.82
N LEU A 121 17.64 -1.60 25.05
CA LEU A 121 18.22 -1.62 26.39
C LEU A 121 18.04 -0.23 27.05
N GLY A 122 17.19 -0.15 28.09
CA GLY A 122 16.86 1.09 28.80
C GLY A 122 15.52 1.76 28.42
N ALA A 123 14.71 1.19 27.52
CA ALA A 123 13.38 1.72 27.20
C ALA A 123 12.33 1.32 28.25
N PHE A 124 11.51 2.29 28.69
CA PHE A 124 10.59 2.17 29.85
C PHE A 124 9.42 1.16 29.68
N ARG A 125 9.26 0.51 28.53
CA ARG A 125 8.23 -0.53 28.28
C ARG A 125 8.75 -1.61 27.33
N TYR A 126 8.80 -2.86 27.81
CA TYR A 126 9.03 -4.04 26.97
C TYR A 126 7.79 -4.33 26.11
N GLY A 127 7.97 -4.58 24.81
CA GLY A 127 6.89 -4.95 23.88
C GLY A 127 6.67 -3.96 22.74
N LEU A 128 5.98 -4.44 21.69
CA LEU A 128 5.55 -3.66 20.52
C LEU A 128 4.54 -2.60 20.95
N SER A 129 4.90 -1.33 20.80
CA SER A 129 3.93 -0.25 21.00
C SER A 129 2.91 -0.27 19.85
N THR A 130 1.63 -0.44 20.17
CA THR A 130 0.56 -0.46 19.18
C THR A 130 0.56 0.80 18.33
N PHE A 131 0.83 1.97 18.93
CA PHE A 131 0.96 3.23 18.21
C PHE A 131 2.08 3.22 17.17
N LEU A 132 3.28 2.73 17.52
CA LEU A 132 4.38 2.66 16.55
C LEU A 132 4.10 1.61 15.48
N SER A 133 3.51 0.48 15.85
CA SER A 133 3.09 -0.56 14.89
C SER A 133 2.08 -0.03 13.88
N THR A 134 1.14 0.81 14.32
CA THR A 134 0.17 1.49 13.45
C THR A 134 0.85 2.43 12.44
N TRP A 135 1.79 3.26 12.87
CA TRP A 135 2.53 4.13 11.96
C TRP A 135 3.44 3.36 11.00
N ILE A 136 4.03 2.25 11.46
CA ILE A 136 4.79 1.34 10.58
C ILE A 136 3.85 0.73 9.54
N ALA A 137 2.65 0.28 9.92
CA ALA A 137 1.66 -0.25 8.98
C ALA A 137 1.16 0.81 7.98
N PHE A 138 1.05 2.08 8.38
CA PHE A 138 0.65 3.14 7.44
C PHE A 138 1.76 3.59 6.49
N ALA A 139 3.02 3.26 6.76
CA ALA A 139 4.16 3.69 5.95
C ALA A 139 4.05 3.25 4.47
N GLY A 140 3.68 1.99 4.22
CA GLY A 140 3.49 1.45 2.88
C GLY A 140 2.33 2.11 2.12
N PRO A 141 1.09 2.08 2.64
CA PRO A 141 -0.06 2.72 2.00
C PRO A 141 0.15 4.22 1.73
N LEU A 142 0.78 4.95 2.67
CA LEU A 142 1.11 6.37 2.50
C LEU A 142 2.15 6.60 1.40
N LEU A 143 3.17 5.74 1.30
CA LEU A 143 4.14 5.86 0.22
C LEU A 143 3.48 5.66 -1.15
N ASN A 144 2.65 4.63 -1.29
CA ASN A 144 1.92 4.39 -2.54
C ASN A 144 0.99 5.55 -2.88
N LEU A 145 0.28 6.10 -1.90
CA LEU A 145 -0.56 7.28 -2.09
C LEU A 145 0.27 8.47 -2.56
N ALA A 146 1.42 8.73 -1.94
CA ALA A 146 2.33 9.81 -2.34
C ALA A 146 2.86 9.61 -3.78
N LEU A 147 3.25 8.39 -4.15
CA LEU A 147 3.68 8.07 -5.50
C LEU A 147 2.56 8.28 -6.53
N ALA A 148 1.33 7.87 -6.22
CA ALA A 148 0.17 8.14 -7.07
C ALA A 148 -0.03 9.65 -7.29
N PHE A 149 0.08 10.45 -6.23
CA PHE A 149 -0.04 11.91 -6.30
C PHE A 149 1.07 12.58 -7.12
N ILE A 150 2.31 12.12 -6.99
CA ILE A 150 3.47 12.69 -7.70
C ILE A 150 3.40 12.37 -9.19
N PHE A 151 3.00 11.15 -9.56
CA PHE A 151 3.01 10.70 -10.95
C PHE A 151 1.73 11.04 -11.71
N GLN A 152 0.60 11.31 -11.04
CA GLN A 152 -0.65 11.65 -11.73
C GLN A 152 -0.56 12.94 -12.58
N PRO A 153 0.06 14.05 -12.15
CA PRO A 153 0.28 15.21 -13.02
C PRO A 153 1.09 14.88 -14.28
N ILE A 154 2.08 14.00 -14.14
CA ILE A 154 2.91 13.56 -15.27
C ILE A 154 2.04 12.74 -16.24
N HIS A 155 1.18 11.87 -15.73
CA HIS A 155 0.21 11.15 -16.55
C HIS A 155 -0.75 12.11 -17.28
N LEU A 156 -1.31 13.10 -16.58
CA LEU A 156 -2.21 14.10 -17.18
C LEU A 156 -1.53 14.96 -18.26
N ALA A 157 -0.24 15.28 -18.10
CA ALA A 157 0.51 16.07 -19.06
C ALA A 157 0.99 15.26 -20.28
N THR A 158 1.37 14.00 -20.08
CA THR A 158 1.97 13.16 -21.15
C THR A 158 0.97 12.25 -21.85
N GLY A 159 -0.14 11.87 -21.19
CA GLY A 159 -1.05 10.84 -21.67
C GLY A 159 -0.44 9.43 -21.71
N SER A 160 0.74 9.22 -21.11
CA SER A 160 1.44 7.94 -21.19
C SER A 160 0.68 6.84 -20.45
N ALA A 161 0.37 5.75 -21.15
CA ALA A 161 -0.28 4.57 -20.59
C ALA A 161 0.56 3.92 -19.48
N MET A 162 1.89 3.93 -19.61
CA MET A 162 2.79 3.37 -18.61
C MET A 162 2.73 4.14 -17.29
N VAL A 163 2.69 5.48 -17.35
CA VAL A 163 2.57 6.32 -16.15
C VAL A 163 1.19 6.16 -15.51
N GLY A 164 0.14 6.11 -16.34
CA GLY A 164 -1.23 5.83 -15.87
C GLY A 164 -1.32 4.47 -15.17
N MET A 165 -0.66 3.45 -15.72
CA MET A 165 -0.59 2.12 -15.11
C MET A 165 0.18 2.14 -13.78
N PHE A 166 1.29 2.88 -13.70
CA PHE A 166 2.02 3.05 -12.44
C PHE A 166 1.17 3.73 -11.36
N VAL A 167 0.43 4.79 -11.69
CA VAL A 167 -0.50 5.44 -10.75
C VAL A 167 -1.61 4.47 -10.33
N LYS A 168 -2.19 3.73 -11.28
CA LYS A 168 -3.22 2.73 -11.04
C LYS A 168 -2.75 1.65 -10.07
N ILE A 169 -1.57 1.07 -10.28
CA ILE A 169 -1.00 0.03 -9.40
C ILE A 169 -0.81 0.57 -7.98
N ASN A 170 -0.19 1.74 -7.82
CA ASN A 170 0.03 2.36 -6.51
C ASN A 170 -1.29 2.59 -5.77
N LEU A 171 -2.29 3.14 -6.46
CA LEU A 171 -3.57 3.46 -5.86
C LEU A 171 -4.33 2.20 -5.42
N TRP A 172 -4.43 1.19 -6.29
CA TRP A 172 -5.06 -0.08 -5.94
C TRP A 172 -4.34 -0.78 -4.78
N TYR A 173 -3.01 -0.71 -4.75
CA TYR A 173 -2.26 -1.32 -3.67
C TYR A 173 -2.49 -0.57 -2.35
N ALA A 174 -2.51 0.77 -2.35
CA ALA A 174 -2.85 1.58 -1.17
C ALA A 174 -4.28 1.30 -0.65
N VAL A 175 -5.27 1.19 -1.54
CA VAL A 175 -6.67 0.90 -1.17
C VAL A 175 -6.79 -0.49 -0.55
N THR A 176 -6.18 -1.49 -1.18
CA THR A 176 -6.33 -2.89 -0.76
C THR A 176 -5.54 -3.20 0.51
N SER A 177 -4.39 -2.57 0.72
CA SER A 177 -3.63 -2.73 1.96
C SER A 177 -4.31 -2.10 3.17
N MET A 178 -5.12 -1.06 2.97
CA MET A 178 -5.89 -0.39 4.03
C MET A 178 -7.17 -1.14 4.45
N ILE A 179 -7.50 -2.28 3.84
CA ILE A 179 -8.64 -3.09 4.25
C ILE A 179 -8.36 -3.70 5.64
N PRO A 180 -9.28 -3.60 6.62
CA PRO A 180 -9.06 -4.05 7.99
C PRO A 180 -9.20 -5.57 8.16
N ILE A 181 -8.45 -6.36 7.38
CA ILE A 181 -8.43 -7.83 7.43
C ILE A 181 -6.98 -8.28 7.71
N PRO A 182 -6.70 -8.99 8.81
CA PRO A 182 -5.36 -9.55 9.04
C PRO A 182 -4.98 -10.52 7.90
N PRO A 183 -3.74 -10.46 7.35
CA PRO A 183 -2.54 -9.77 7.84
C PRO A 183 -2.27 -8.39 7.20
N LEU A 184 -3.26 -7.76 6.54
CA LEU A 184 -3.07 -6.48 5.85
C LEU A 184 -2.78 -5.32 6.82
N ASP A 185 -2.14 -4.28 6.30
CA ASP A 185 -1.74 -3.09 7.06
C ASP A 185 -2.90 -2.41 7.77
N GLY A 186 -4.06 -2.36 7.11
CA GLY A 186 -5.27 -1.75 7.62
C GLY A 186 -5.74 -2.38 8.92
N ALA A 187 -5.52 -3.68 9.14
CA ALA A 187 -5.88 -4.33 10.39
C ALA A 187 -5.05 -3.78 11.56
N THR A 188 -3.73 -3.71 11.40
CA THR A 188 -2.82 -3.14 12.41
C THR A 188 -3.12 -1.67 12.66
N GLY A 189 -3.48 -0.93 11.60
CA GLY A 189 -3.93 0.45 11.71
C GLY A 189 -5.21 0.61 12.54
N PHE A 190 -6.24 -0.16 12.19
CA PHE A 190 -7.56 -0.12 12.82
C PHE A 190 -7.49 -0.47 14.32
N PHE A 191 -6.73 -1.52 14.68
CA PHE A 191 -6.61 -1.95 16.08
C PHE A 191 -5.73 -1.03 16.94
N GLY A 192 -4.82 -0.26 16.36
CA GLY A 192 -3.98 0.66 17.13
C GLY A 192 -4.48 2.10 17.22
N GLY A 193 -5.35 2.53 16.31
CA GLY A 193 -5.99 3.84 16.39
C GLY A 193 -7.10 4.00 15.37
N ARG A 194 -8.35 3.71 15.76
CA ARG A 194 -9.53 3.75 14.88
C ARG A 194 -9.69 5.10 14.18
N SER A 195 -9.55 6.21 14.92
CA SER A 195 -9.72 7.56 14.36
C SER A 195 -8.66 7.89 13.30
N THR A 196 -7.39 7.61 13.59
CA THR A 196 -6.29 7.78 12.63
C THR A 196 -6.45 6.89 11.40
N PHE A 197 -6.86 5.64 11.61
CA PHE A 197 -7.17 4.72 10.52
C PHE A 197 -8.25 5.26 9.60
N MET A 198 -9.38 5.74 10.14
CA MET A 198 -10.48 6.27 9.34
C MET A 198 -10.09 7.53 8.57
N LEU A 199 -9.25 8.39 9.15
CA LEU A 199 -8.71 9.56 8.45
C LEU A 199 -7.86 9.15 7.25
N LEU A 200 -6.93 8.23 7.43
CA LEU A 200 -6.06 7.76 6.35
C LEU A 200 -6.81 6.96 5.29
N LEU A 201 -7.76 6.13 5.71
CA LEU A 201 -8.66 5.43 4.79
C LEU A 201 -9.47 6.44 3.96
N GLY A 202 -9.98 7.50 4.60
CA GLY A 202 -10.66 8.60 3.93
C GLY A 202 -9.79 9.28 2.88
N PHE A 203 -8.51 9.54 3.18
CA PHE A 203 -7.58 10.12 2.19
C PHE A 203 -7.26 9.17 1.04
N VAL A 204 -7.09 7.87 1.31
CA VAL A 204 -6.83 6.87 0.26
C VAL A 204 -8.04 6.70 -0.66
N LEU A 205 -9.25 6.59 -0.09
CA LEU A 205 -10.50 6.50 -0.84
C LEU A 205 -10.82 7.80 -1.58
N GLY A 206 -10.56 8.95 -0.94
CA GLY A 206 -10.70 10.27 -1.56
C GLY A 206 -9.77 10.44 -2.75
N ALA A 207 -8.50 10.03 -2.62
CA ALA A 207 -7.56 10.04 -3.74
C ALA A 207 -8.00 9.08 -4.83
N ALA A 208 -8.50 7.90 -4.45
CA ALA A 208 -8.99 6.92 -5.41
C ALA A 208 -10.19 7.46 -6.19
N LEU A 209 -11.07 8.24 -5.59
CA LEU A 209 -12.16 8.90 -6.32
C LEU A 209 -11.64 10.05 -7.18
N MET A 210 -10.79 10.92 -6.61
CA MET A 210 -10.34 12.14 -7.27
C MET A 210 -9.40 11.89 -8.43
N ILE A 211 -8.58 10.84 -8.40
CA ILE A 211 -7.71 10.47 -9.54
C ILE A 211 -8.53 10.15 -10.80
N TRP A 212 -9.75 9.61 -10.65
CA TRP A 212 -10.63 9.31 -11.78
C TRP A 212 -11.45 10.51 -12.25
N VAL A 213 -11.76 11.45 -11.37
CA VAL A 213 -12.63 12.60 -11.67
C VAL A 213 -11.84 13.86 -12.05
N ALA A 214 -10.69 14.08 -11.42
CA ALA A 214 -9.97 15.34 -11.52
C ALA A 214 -9.18 15.46 -12.82
N LYS A 215 -9.42 16.56 -13.53
CA LYS A 215 -8.65 16.94 -14.74
C LYS A 215 -7.46 17.85 -14.42
N SER A 216 -7.28 18.25 -13.16
CA SER A 216 -6.18 19.11 -12.73
C SER A 216 -5.62 18.64 -11.39
N PHE A 217 -4.32 18.87 -11.18
CA PHE A 217 -3.64 18.51 -9.94
C PHE A 217 -4.25 19.22 -8.71
N LEU A 218 -4.57 20.51 -8.84
CA LEU A 218 -5.16 21.28 -7.74
C LEU A 218 -6.52 20.71 -7.31
N LEU A 219 -7.37 20.39 -8.27
CA LEU A 219 -8.68 19.78 -7.98
C LEU A 219 -8.48 18.43 -7.30
N MET A 220 -7.56 17.59 -7.80
CA MET A 220 -7.24 16.29 -7.21
C MET A 220 -6.77 16.42 -5.76
N PHE A 221 -5.83 17.33 -5.49
CA PHE A 221 -5.23 17.52 -4.18
C PHE A 221 -6.25 18.05 -3.16
N PHE A 222 -6.89 19.18 -3.46
CA PHE A 222 -7.87 19.76 -2.53
C PHE A 222 -9.12 18.89 -2.40
N GLY A 223 -9.59 18.28 -3.49
CA GLY A 223 -10.71 17.35 -3.43
C GLY A 223 -10.43 16.14 -2.54
N THR A 224 -9.22 15.58 -2.61
CA THR A 224 -8.83 14.45 -1.73
C THR A 224 -8.81 14.86 -0.27
N LEU A 225 -8.25 16.04 0.03
CA LEU A 225 -8.24 16.56 1.39
C LEU A 225 -9.65 16.77 1.93
N ILE A 226 -10.53 17.40 1.13
CA ILE A 226 -11.93 17.64 1.53
C ILE A 226 -12.66 16.32 1.75
N ILE A 227 -12.58 15.38 0.80
CA ILE A 227 -13.28 14.09 0.92
C ILE A 227 -12.77 13.30 2.12
N GLY A 228 -11.45 13.23 2.32
CA GLY A 228 -10.88 12.50 3.46
C GLY A 228 -11.26 13.12 4.80
N LEU A 229 -11.23 14.47 4.92
CA LEU A 229 -11.65 15.17 6.13
C LEU A 229 -13.14 15.03 6.41
N VAL A 230 -13.99 15.11 5.38
CA VAL A 230 -15.44 14.92 5.51
C VAL A 230 -15.74 13.48 5.94
N PHE A 231 -15.10 12.49 5.31
CA PHE A 231 -15.24 11.08 5.69
C PHE A 231 -14.88 10.85 7.16
N TRP A 232 -13.74 11.38 7.59
CA TRP A 232 -13.30 11.31 8.98
C TRP A 232 -14.25 12.04 9.94
N LEU A 233 -14.70 13.25 9.59
CA LEU A 233 -15.62 14.03 10.42
C LEU A 233 -16.96 13.33 10.61
N ILE A 234 -17.51 12.73 9.55
CA ILE A 234 -18.74 11.92 9.62
C ILE A 234 -18.54 10.76 10.58
N TYR A 235 -17.43 10.02 10.45
CA TYR A 235 -17.09 8.93 11.37
C TYR A 235 -16.98 9.42 12.82
N PHE A 236 -16.24 10.50 13.05
CA PHE A 236 -16.00 11.06 14.38
C PHE A 236 -17.31 11.48 15.08
N LEU A 237 -18.20 12.15 14.34
CA LEU A 237 -19.46 12.63 14.88
C LEU A 237 -20.49 11.52 15.13
N THR A 238 -20.46 10.43 14.35
CA THR A 238 -21.45 9.36 14.43
C THR A 238 -21.06 8.22 15.35
N ILE A 239 -19.79 7.85 15.39
CA ILE A 239 -19.31 6.68 16.14
C ILE A 239 -18.52 7.10 17.36
N GLU A 240 -17.48 7.92 17.18
CA GLU A 240 -16.51 8.22 18.25
C GLU A 240 -17.12 9.11 19.34
N LYS A 241 -17.94 10.10 18.97
CA LYS A 241 -18.67 10.94 19.94
C LYS A 241 -19.71 10.15 20.76
N VAL A 242 -20.28 9.10 20.19
CA VAL A 242 -21.28 8.25 20.87
C VAL A 242 -20.61 7.31 21.88
N GLU A 243 -19.41 6.80 21.59
CA GLU A 243 -18.65 5.93 22.50
C GLU A 243 -18.06 6.68 23.73
N LEU A 244 -17.96 8.01 23.68
CA LEU A 244 -17.44 8.86 24.77
C LEU A 244 -18.51 9.32 25.77
N HIS A 245 -19.78 9.00 25.54
CA HIS A 245 -20.91 9.28 26.42
C HIS A 245 -21.47 7.98 27.02
#